data_AF-A0A2S7L183-F1
#
_entry.id   AF-A0A2S7L183-F1
#
_cell.length_a   1.000
_cell.length_b   1.000
_cell.length_c   1.000
_cell.angle_alpha   90.00
_cell.angle_beta   90.00
_cell.angle_gamma   90.00
#
_symmetry.space_group_name_H-M   'P 1'
#
loop_
_entity.id
_entity.type
_entity.pdbx_description
1 polymer ?
#
loop_
_entity_poly.entity_id
_entity_poly.type
_entity_poly.pdbx_seq_one_letter_code
_entity_poly.pdbx_strand_id
1 'polypeptide(L)'
;MILDINLVSGSGLDILKTLKKEKKKAGVIIISANNSLTDKLEGLDLGADDYITKPFHLARHTFATTVTLTNGVPIESVSKMLGHKSLKTTQHYAKILDRKVSEDMQALKNKFLEQKLIILILKIFK
;
A
#
# COMPACT_ATOMS: atom_id res chain seq x y z
N MET A 1 15.36 -16.78 7.59
CA MET A 1 14.23 -16.47 8.47
C MET A 1 13.92 -14.99 8.33
N ILE A 2 12.65 -14.61 8.36
CA ILE A 2 12.21 -13.22 8.33
C ILE A 2 11.81 -12.83 9.76
N LEU A 3 12.26 -11.66 10.23
CA LEU A 3 12.02 -11.19 11.60
C LEU A 3 11.45 -9.77 11.59
N ASP A 4 10.30 -9.57 12.22
CA ASP A 4 9.73 -8.22 12.44
C ASP A 4 10.31 -7.60 13.71
N ILE A 5 10.71 -6.33 13.67
CA ILE A 5 11.22 -5.63 14.85
C ILE A 5 10.08 -5.18 15.76
N ASN A 6 8.95 -4.77 15.18
CA ASN A 6 7.84 -4.18 15.92
C ASN A 6 6.82 -5.25 16.31
N LEU A 7 7.24 -6.21 17.15
CA LEU A 7 6.32 -7.24 17.65
C LEU A 7 5.53 -6.69 18.84
N VAL A 8 4.26 -7.11 18.94
CA VAL A 8 3.38 -6.71 20.06
C VAL A 8 3.91 -7.21 21.41
N SER A 9 4.66 -8.31 21.41
CA SER A 9 5.17 -8.99 22.61
C SER A 9 6.63 -8.63 22.98
N GLY A 10 7.30 -7.73 22.25
CA GLY A 10 8.69 -7.35 22.50
C GLY A 10 9.44 -6.86 21.26
N SER A 11 10.75 -6.62 21.37
CA SER A 11 11.57 -6.21 20.22
C SER A 11 12.08 -7.43 19.44
N GLY A 12 11.90 -7.42 18.12
CA GLY A 12 12.54 -8.42 17.26
C GLY A 12 14.07 -8.42 17.36
N LEU A 13 14.69 -7.32 17.80
CA LEU A 13 16.14 -7.27 18.02
C LEU A 13 16.60 -8.16 19.18
N ASP A 14 15.77 -8.34 20.20
CA ASP A 14 16.10 -9.24 21.32
C ASP A 14 16.07 -10.72 20.89
N ILE A 15 15.15 -11.03 19.97
CA ILE A 15 15.09 -12.35 19.33
C ILE A 15 16.33 -12.58 18.48
N LEU A 16 16.75 -11.58 17.69
CA LEU A 16 17.98 -11.66 16.89
C LEU A 16 19.22 -11.91 17.76
N LYS A 17 19.38 -11.15 18.86
CA LYS A 17 20.47 -11.33 19.83
C LYS A 17 20.50 -12.76 20.37
N THR A 18 19.34 -13.30 20.74
CA THR A 18 19.21 -14.67 21.25
C THR A 18 19.60 -15.70 20.19
N LEU A 19 19.10 -15.56 18.95
CA LEU A 19 19.39 -16.50 17.86
C LEU A 19 20.86 -16.53 17.46
N LYS A 20 21.54 -15.37 17.47
CA LYS A 20 22.97 -15.28 17.14
C LYS A 20 23.84 -15.81 18.29
N LYS A 21 23.43 -15.61 19.55
CA LYS A 21 24.08 -16.22 20.72
C LYS A 21 24.01 -17.75 20.70
N GLU A 22 22.91 -18.33 20.21
CA GLU A 22 22.77 -19.78 20.01
C GLU A 22 23.59 -20.34 18.81
N LYS A 23 24.37 -19.50 18.11
CA LYS A 23 25.18 -19.86 16.92
C LYS A 23 24.38 -20.58 15.83
N LYS A 24 23.08 -20.30 15.71
CA LYS A 24 22.27 -20.86 14.62
C LYS A 24 22.74 -20.28 13.29
N LYS A 25 23.12 -21.16 12.35
CA LYS A 25 23.59 -20.80 11.00
C LYS A 25 22.48 -20.26 10.07
N ALA A 26 21.27 -20.03 10.57
CA ALA A 26 20.18 -19.55 9.76
C ALA A 26 20.38 -18.06 9.44
N GLY A 27 20.35 -17.70 8.15
CA GLY A 27 20.31 -16.30 7.74
C GLY A 27 19.02 -15.63 8.24
N VAL A 28 19.14 -14.41 8.76
CA VAL A 28 18.03 -13.60 9.30
C VAL A 28 17.95 -12.31 8.52
N ILE A 29 16.79 -12.08 7.88
CA ILE A 29 16.45 -10.80 7.26
C ILE A 29 15.46 -10.09 8.17
N ILE A 30 15.76 -8.85 8.50
CA ILE A 30 14.90 -7.99 9.31
C ILE A 30 13.90 -7.26 8.41
N ILE A 31 12.64 -7.17 8.87
CA ILE A 31 11.60 -6.38 8.23
C ILE A 31 10.98 -5.43 9.25
N SER A 32 10.92 -4.12 8.98
CA SER A 32 10.39 -3.15 9.95
C SER A 32 9.68 -2.00 9.28
N ALA A 33 8.67 -1.43 9.95
CA ALA A 33 8.07 -0.16 9.53
C ALA A 33 8.96 1.05 9.90
N ASN A 34 9.96 0.87 10.77
CA ASN A 34 10.91 1.92 11.10
C ASN A 34 11.96 2.07 9.99
N ASN A 35 12.08 3.30 9.48
CA ASN A 35 13.07 3.67 8.46
C ASN A 35 14.24 4.48 9.03
N SER A 36 14.40 4.52 10.35
CA SER A 36 15.55 5.10 11.04
C SER A 36 16.84 4.42 10.57
N LEU A 37 17.85 5.23 10.24
CA LEU A 37 19.18 4.71 9.93
C LEU A 37 19.76 3.96 11.13
N THR A 38 19.48 4.43 12.35
CA THR A 38 19.98 3.83 13.59
C THR A 38 19.50 2.39 13.75
N ASP A 39 18.21 2.12 13.59
CA ASP A 39 17.63 0.77 13.70
C ASP A 39 18.18 -0.17 12.63
N LYS A 40 18.42 0.38 11.42
CA LYS A 40 19.01 -0.38 10.32
C LYS A 40 20.45 -0.78 10.63
N LEU A 41 21.26 0.16 11.11
CA LEU A 41 22.65 -0.11 11.50
C LEU A 41 22.68 -1.12 12.67
N GLU A 42 21.88 -0.92 13.71
CA GLU A 42 21.83 -1.83 14.85
C GLU A 42 21.44 -3.25 14.43
N GLY A 43 20.43 -3.41 13.58
CA GLY A 43 20.02 -4.73 13.10
C GLY A 43 21.11 -5.47 12.33
N LEU A 44 21.86 -4.75 11.48
CA LEU A 44 22.97 -5.30 10.70
C LEU A 44 24.18 -5.61 11.59
N ASP A 45 24.52 -4.72 12.52
CA ASP A 45 25.64 -4.92 13.47
C ASP A 45 25.40 -6.11 14.40
N LEU A 46 24.13 -6.39 14.74
CA LEU A 46 23.72 -7.59 15.47
C LEU A 46 23.80 -8.88 14.62
N GLY A 47 24.17 -8.77 13.35
CA GLY A 47 24.44 -9.90 12.46
C GLY A 47 23.24 -10.34 11.62
N ALA A 48 22.24 -9.48 11.40
CA ALA A 48 21.26 -9.73 10.35
C ALA A 48 21.93 -9.64 8.97
N ASP A 49 21.45 -10.46 8.04
CA ASP A 49 21.97 -10.52 6.68
C ASP A 49 21.44 -9.37 5.81
N ASP A 50 20.25 -8.87 6.12
CA ASP A 50 19.65 -7.70 5.45
C ASP A 50 18.58 -7.03 6.32
N TYR A 51 18.23 -5.78 6.00
CA TYR A 51 17.18 -4.99 6.63
C TYR A 51 16.29 -4.33 5.57
N ILE A 52 15.02 -4.74 5.55
CA ILE A 52 14.03 -4.26 4.58
C ILE A 52 12.96 -3.42 5.29
N THR A 53 12.78 -2.18 4.83
CA THR A 53 11.75 -1.28 5.36
C THR A 53 10.38 -1.55 4.71
N LYS A 54 9.33 -1.65 5.52
CA LYS A 54 7.92 -1.70 5.09
C LYS A 54 7.37 -0.29 4.85
N PRO A 55 6.37 -0.14 3.95
CA PRO A 55 5.91 -1.13 2.98
C PRO A 55 6.83 -1.22 1.76
N PHE A 56 6.99 -2.43 1.20
CA PHE A 56 7.82 -2.69 0.02
C PHE A 56 7.32 -1.90 -1.20
N HIS A 57 8.22 -1.43 -2.08
CA HIS A 57 7.83 -0.65 -3.26
C HIS A 57 6.79 -1.37 -4.14
N LEU A 58 6.99 -2.66 -4.43
CA LEU A 58 6.08 -3.46 -5.26
C LEU A 58 4.73 -3.73 -4.56
N ALA A 59 4.76 -4.05 -3.26
CA ALA A 59 3.55 -4.27 -2.48
C ALA A 59 2.72 -2.98 -2.39
N ARG A 60 3.37 -1.83 -2.19
CA ARG A 60 2.73 -0.50 -2.21
C ARG A 60 2.05 -0.24 -3.55
N HIS A 61 2.74 -0.50 -4.66
CA HIS A 61 2.19 -0.37 -6.01
C HIS A 61 0.96 -1.27 -6.21
N THR A 62 1.08 -2.56 -5.88
CA THR A 62 0.00 -3.55 -6.09
C THR A 62 -1.22 -3.23 -5.25
N PHE A 63 -1.01 -2.84 -3.98
CA PHE A 63 -2.08 -2.38 -3.10
C PHE A 63 -2.77 -1.12 -3.64
N ALA A 64 -1.98 -0.13 -4.08
CA ALA A 64 -2.51 1.11 -4.65
C ALA A 64 -3.34 0.85 -5.92
N THR A 65 -2.81 0.10 -6.89
CA THR A 65 -3.48 -0.06 -8.18
C THR A 65 -4.62 -1.08 -8.13
N THR A 66 -4.35 -2.29 -7.62
CA THR A 66 -5.24 -3.45 -7.79
C THR A 66 -6.24 -3.58 -6.64
N VAL A 67 -5.80 -3.31 -5.41
CA VAL A 67 -6.65 -3.49 -4.23
C VAL A 67 -7.51 -2.24 -3.95
N THR A 68 -6.98 -1.04 -4.17
CA THR A 68 -7.68 0.21 -3.81
C THR A 68 -8.26 0.93 -5.02
N LEU A 69 -7.44 1.49 -5.91
CA LEU A 69 -7.91 2.35 -7.00
C LEU A 69 -8.83 1.62 -8.01
N THR A 70 -8.52 0.37 -8.38
CA THR A 70 -9.39 -0.45 -9.23
C THR A 70 -10.77 -0.69 -8.59
N ASN A 71 -10.81 -0.79 -7.26
CA ASN A 71 -12.05 -0.95 -6.49
C ASN A 71 -12.73 0.38 -6.13
N GLY A 72 -12.35 1.49 -6.78
CA GLY A 72 -13.02 2.78 -6.65
C GLY A 72 -12.70 3.55 -5.36
N VAL A 73 -11.65 3.16 -4.64
CA VAL A 73 -11.20 3.93 -3.47
C VAL A 73 -10.63 5.28 -3.94
N PRO A 74 -11.10 6.42 -3.39
CA PRO A 74 -10.61 7.74 -3.77
C PRO A 74 -9.11 7.89 -3.55
N ILE A 75 -8.42 8.58 -4.46
CA ILE A 75 -6.96 8.71 -4.45
C ILE A 75 -6.44 9.43 -3.19
N GLU A 76 -7.26 10.30 -2.59
CA GLU A 76 -6.97 10.98 -1.34
C GLU A 76 -6.90 9.99 -0.17
N SER A 77 -7.85 9.03 -0.13
CA SER A 77 -7.87 7.95 0.85
C SER A 77 -6.68 7.03 0.66
N VAL A 78 -6.38 6.64 -0.58
CA VAL A 78 -5.20 5.82 -0.90
C VAL A 78 -3.90 6.54 -0.49
N SER A 79 -3.78 7.84 -0.78
CA SER A 79 -2.62 8.64 -0.40
C SER A 79 -2.40 8.67 1.12
N LYS A 80 -3.48 8.79 1.91
CA LYS A 80 -3.40 8.70 3.37
C LYS A 80 -3.01 7.30 3.84
N MET A 81 -3.61 6.25 3.27
CA MET A 81 -3.28 4.85 3.61
C MET A 81 -1.80 4.50 3.35
N LEU A 82 -1.19 5.12 2.34
CA LEU A 82 0.21 4.90 1.96
C LEU A 82 1.20 5.82 2.68
N GLY A 83 0.72 6.75 3.52
CA GLY A 83 1.56 7.70 4.26
C GLY A 83 2.20 8.79 3.39
N HIS A 84 1.61 9.08 2.22
CA HIS A 84 2.16 10.06 1.29
C HIS A 84 1.81 11.49 1.71
N LYS A 85 2.82 12.37 1.79
CA LYS A 85 2.67 13.81 2.08
C LYS A 85 2.09 14.61 0.92
N SER A 86 2.10 14.06 -0.30
CA SER A 86 1.63 14.73 -1.51
C SER A 86 0.92 13.75 -2.44
N LEU A 87 -0.25 14.16 -2.95
CA LEU A 87 -1.01 13.42 -3.95
C LEU A 87 -0.24 13.20 -5.25
N LYS A 88 0.74 14.05 -5.57
CA LYS A 88 1.57 13.93 -6.79
C LYS A 88 2.30 12.58 -6.87
N THR A 89 2.70 12.04 -5.71
CA THR A 89 3.33 10.71 -5.63
C THR A 89 2.32 9.58 -5.90
N THR A 90 1.11 9.71 -5.36
CA THR A 90 0.01 8.75 -5.55
C THR A 90 -0.58 8.79 -6.97
N GLN A 91 -0.52 9.94 -7.65
CA GLN A 91 -0.97 10.11 -9.04
C GLN A 91 -0.21 9.23 -10.04
N HIS A 92 1.02 8.80 -9.72
CA HIS A 92 1.74 7.86 -10.58
C HIS A 92 1.02 6.50 -10.68
N TYR A 93 0.32 6.07 -9.62
CA TYR A 93 -0.51 4.86 -9.65
C TYR A 93 -1.77 5.04 -10.51
N ALA A 94 -2.32 6.26 -10.55
CA ALA A 94 -3.51 6.58 -11.33
C ALA A 94 -3.25 6.63 -12.84
N LYS A 95 -2.04 6.98 -13.27
CA LYS A 95 -1.67 6.94 -14.70
C LYS A 95 -1.67 5.51 -15.29
N ILE A 96 -1.47 4.51 -14.45
CA ILE A 96 -1.54 3.09 -14.86
C ILE A 96 -3.01 2.65 -15.07
N LEU A 97 -3.97 3.51 -14.71
CA LEU A 97 -5.42 3.24 -14.73
C LEU A 97 -6.18 4.00 -15.82
N ASP A 98 -5.59 4.29 -16.98
CA ASP A 98 -6.35 4.87 -18.12
C ASP A 98 -7.65 4.10 -18.40
N ARG A 99 -7.67 2.80 -18.10
CA ARG A 99 -8.85 1.93 -18.11
C ARG A 99 -9.94 2.35 -17.10
N LYS A 100 -9.57 2.72 -15.87
CA LYS A 100 -10.51 3.17 -14.83
C LYS A 100 -11.17 4.50 -15.18
N VAL A 101 -10.41 5.43 -15.76
CA VAL A 101 -10.97 6.70 -16.26
C VAL A 101 -12.04 6.43 -17.32
N SER A 102 -11.79 5.48 -18.22
CA SER A 102 -12.77 5.05 -19.23
C SER A 102 -14.03 4.46 -18.59
N GLU A 103 -13.88 3.59 -17.58
CA GLU A 103 -14.98 2.97 -16.83
C GLU A 103 -15.82 4.01 -16.08
N ASP A 104 -15.17 4.96 -15.38
CA ASP A 104 -15.86 6.01 -14.64
C ASP A 104 -16.64 6.94 -15.58
N MET A 105 -16.09 7.24 -16.77
CA MET A 105 -16.79 8.02 -17.80
C MET A 105 -17.97 7.25 -18.42
N GLN A 106 -17.86 5.93 -18.59
CA GLN A 106 -19.00 5.11 -19.01
C GLN A 106 -20.11 5.08 -17.96
N ALA A 107 -19.76 4.88 -16.69
CA ALA A 107 -20.72 4.89 -15.59
C ALA A 107 -21.45 6.24 -15.48
N LEU A 108 -20.71 7.34 -15.64
CA LEU A 108 -21.26 8.70 -15.67
C LEU A 108 -22.22 8.89 -16.87
N LYS A 109 -21.81 8.47 -18.07
CA LYS A 109 -22.65 8.52 -19.27
C LYS A 109 -23.97 7.77 -19.06
N ASN A 110 -23.91 6.58 -18.46
CA ASN A 110 -25.10 5.76 -18.21
C ASN A 110 -26.07 6.46 -17.23
N LYS A 111 -25.58 7.04 -16.14
CA LYS A 111 -26.42 7.83 -15.21
C LYS A 111 -27.10 9.02 -15.88
N PHE A 112 -26.40 9.74 -16.76
CA PHE A 112 -27.00 10.84 -17.52
C PHE A 112 -28.07 10.37 -18.51
N LEU A 113 -27.87 9.21 -19.14
CA LEU A 113 -28.86 8.61 -20.04
C LEU A 113 -30.11 8.15 -19.29
N GLU A 114 -29.95 7.52 -18.12
CA GLU A 114 -31.08 7.14 -17.26
C GLU A 114 -31.89 8.37 -16.81
N GLN A 115 -31.23 9.44 -16.36
CA GLN A 115 -31.92 10.67 -16.01
C GLN A 115 -32.68 11.28 -17.20
N LYS A 116 -32.08 11.30 -18.40
CA LYS A 116 -32.75 11.76 -19.61
C LYS A 116 -33.98 10.90 -19.96
N LEU A 117 -33.87 9.58 -19.82
CA LEU A 117 -34.98 8.67 -20.10
C LEU A 117 -36.14 8.88 -19.11
N ILE A 118 -35.84 9.06 -17.81
CA ILE A 118 -36.84 9.41 -16.79
C ILE A 118 -37.53 10.73 -17.13
N ILE A 119 -36.79 11.76 -17.52
CA ILE A 119 -37.35 13.06 -17.92
C ILE A 119 -38.23 12.93 -19.16
N LEU A 120 -37.83 12.10 -20.13
CA LEU A 120 -38.60 11.86 -21.35
C LEU A 120 -39.93 11.13 -21.04
N ILE A 121 -39.87 10.10 -20.19
CA ILE A 121 -41.07 9.38 -19.72
C ILE A 121 -42.02 10.34 -19.00
N LEU A 122 -41.52 11.15 -18.06
CA LEU A 122 -42.33 12.14 -17.34
C LEU A 122 -42.96 13.22 -18.26
N LYS A 123 -42.35 13.50 -19.41
CA LYS A 123 -42.93 14.39 -20.43
C LYS A 123 -44.04 13.74 -21.26
N ILE A 124 -44.04 12.41 -21.41
CA ILE A 124 -45.07 11.68 -22.17
C ILE A 124 -46.36 11.51 -21.36
N PHE A 125 -46.25 11.43 -20.03
CA PHE A 125 -47.38 11.27 -19.11
C PHE A 125 -47.99 12.59 -18.59
N LYS A 126 -47.64 13.73 -19.20
CA LYS A 126 -48.25 15.06 -18.96
C LYS A 126 -48.90 15.57 -20.23
#